data_AF-A0A6I0E1T0-F1
#
_entry.id   AF-A0A6I0E1T0-F1
#
_cell.length_a   1.000
_cell.length_b   1.000
_cell.length_c   1.000
_cell.angle_alpha   90.00
_cell.angle_beta   90.00
_cell.angle_gamma   90.00
#
_symmetry.space_group_name_H-M   'P 1'
#
loop_
_entity.id
_entity.type
_entity.pdbx_description
1 polymer ?
#
loop_
_entity_poly.entity_id
_entity_poly.type
_entity_poly.pdbx_seq_one_letter_code
_entity_poly.pdbx_strand_id
1 'polypeptide(L)'
;MIKNFYLEKHRERIVPIIITTIPYLFTLYLMAKLPVPQVLLKIVESGVLILIFAAIVSYWWKISLHLMGLGGLTGFLIASAIHNYFNVIFLVVVAFLISGFLASARLKNGDHKPAQVYVGYLLGFSLVFTFFLL
;
A
#
# COMPACT_ATOMS: atom_id res chain seq x y z
N MET A 1 -24.72 0.87 3.38
CA MET A 1 -24.84 2.24 2.83
C MET A 1 -23.92 3.13 3.63
N ILE A 2 -22.97 3.82 2.98
CA ILE A 2 -21.97 4.69 3.64
C ILE A 2 -22.72 5.80 4.40
N LYS A 3 -22.45 5.96 5.70
CA LYS A 3 -23.19 6.92 6.54
C LYS A 3 -22.60 8.33 6.52
N ASN A 4 -21.31 8.47 6.24
CA ASN A 4 -20.61 9.75 6.19
C ASN A 4 -19.36 9.67 5.30
N PHE A 5 -18.92 10.81 4.75
CA PHE A 5 -17.68 10.91 3.94
C PHE A 5 -16.43 10.51 4.73
N TYR A 6 -16.49 10.55 6.07
CA TYR A 6 -15.40 10.19 6.98
C TYR A 6 -15.18 8.68 7.11
N LEU A 7 -16.07 7.83 6.58
CA LEU A 7 -15.97 6.37 6.58
C LEU A 7 -15.51 5.85 7.95
N GLU A 8 -16.22 6.28 9.00
CA GLU A 8 -15.82 6.03 10.39
C GLU A 8 -15.81 4.54 10.72
N LYS A 9 -16.72 3.77 10.09
CA LYS A 9 -16.79 2.33 10.24
C LYS A 9 -15.86 1.62 9.25
N HIS A 10 -15.03 0.74 9.78
CA HIS A 10 -14.09 -0.09 9.01
C HIS A 10 -14.80 -0.88 7.88
N ARG A 11 -16.01 -1.41 8.13
CA ARG A 11 -16.81 -2.13 7.13
C ARG A 11 -17.28 -1.29 5.95
N GLU A 12 -17.44 0.03 6.13
CA GLU A 12 -17.86 0.93 5.04
C GLU A 12 -16.73 1.13 4.02
N ARG A 13 -15.48 0.77 4.37
CA ARG A 13 -14.30 0.87 3.48
C ARG A 13 -14.16 -0.30 2.52
N ILE A 14 -14.80 -1.45 2.79
CA ILE A 14 -14.69 -2.66 1.97
C ILE A 14 -15.18 -2.38 0.55
N VAL A 15 -16.35 -1.74 0.41
CA VAL A 15 -16.93 -1.45 -0.91
C VAL A 15 -16.03 -0.51 -1.73
N PRO A 16 -15.56 0.65 -1.22
CA PRO A 16 -14.56 1.47 -1.91
C PRO A 16 -13.29 0.72 -2.30
N ILE A 17 -12.75 -0.13 -1.42
CA ILE A 17 -11.53 -0.89 -1.71
C ILE A 17 -11.79 -1.87 -2.87
N ILE A 18 -12.87 -2.64 -2.83
CA ILE A 18 -13.22 -3.59 -3.90
C ILE A 18 -13.39 -2.86 -5.25
N ILE A 19 -14.10 -1.72 -5.24
CA ILE A 19 -14.27 -0.89 -6.45
C ILE A 19 -12.90 -0.42 -6.97
N THR A 20 -11.96 -0.10 -6.08
CA THR A 20 -10.59 0.31 -6.45
C THR A 20 -9.76 -0.86 -6.99
N THR A 21 -9.99 -2.09 -6.51
CA THR A 21 -9.26 -3.29 -6.96
C THR A 21 -9.60 -3.68 -8.40
N ILE A 22 -10.84 -3.47 -8.86
CA ILE A 22 -11.29 -3.82 -10.22
C ILE A 22 -10.43 -3.18 -11.32
N PRO A 23 -10.23 -1.85 -11.37
CA PRO A 23 -9.37 -1.25 -12.39
C PRO A 23 -7.92 -1.71 -12.28
N TYR A 24 -7.41 -1.99 -11.08
CA TYR A 24 -6.07 -2.56 -10.91
C TYR A 24 -5.94 -3.96 -11.53
N LEU A 25 -6.94 -4.83 -11.34
CA LEU A 25 -6.97 -6.15 -11.99
C LEU A 25 -7.07 -6.03 -13.51
N PHE A 26 -7.84 -5.06 -14.01
CA PHE A 26 -7.92 -4.79 -15.44
C PHE A 26 -6.58 -4.27 -16.02
N THR A 27 -5.91 -3.35 -15.32
CA THR A 27 -4.56 -2.90 -15.67
C THR A 27 -3.58 -4.06 -15.70
N LEU A 28 -3.62 -4.93 -14.70
CA LEU A 28 -2.78 -6.11 -14.62
C LEU A 28 -3.00 -7.05 -15.83
N TYR A 29 -4.26 -7.33 -16.16
CA TYR A 29 -4.63 -8.14 -17.32
C TYR A 29 -4.13 -7.55 -18.65
N LEU A 30 -4.27 -6.23 -18.85
CA LEU A 30 -3.77 -5.56 -20.05
C LEU A 30 -2.24 -5.61 -20.13
N MET A 31 -1.56 -5.28 -19.03
CA MET A 31 -0.09 -5.28 -18.98
C MET A 31 0.50 -6.67 -19.20
N ALA A 32 -0.13 -7.73 -18.69
CA ALA A 32 0.29 -9.10 -18.94
C ALA A 32 0.24 -9.52 -20.42
N LYS A 33 -0.49 -8.78 -21.27
CA LYS A 33 -0.61 -9.04 -22.71
C LYS A 33 0.25 -8.15 -23.59
N LEU A 34 0.89 -7.14 -23.00
CA LEU A 34 1.73 -6.18 -23.69
C LEU A 34 3.21 -6.49 -23.41
N PRO A 35 4.14 -6.09 -24.30
CA PRO A 35 5.58 -6.26 -24.08
C PRO A 35 6.11 -5.23 -23.06
N VAL A 36 5.58 -5.24 -21.84
CA VAL A 36 5.99 -4.35 -20.75
C VAL A 36 7.12 -4.98 -19.93
N PRO A 37 8.04 -4.16 -19.37
CA PRO A 37 9.02 -4.63 -18.40
C PRO A 37 8.37 -5.39 -17.22
N GLN A 38 8.93 -6.54 -16.88
CA GLN A 38 8.43 -7.40 -15.78
C GLN A 38 8.35 -6.68 -14.43
N VAL A 39 9.25 -5.73 -14.18
CA VAL A 39 9.23 -4.89 -12.96
C VAL A 39 7.94 -4.08 -12.87
N LEU A 40 7.44 -3.51 -13.98
CA LEU A 40 6.20 -2.74 -13.98
C LEU A 40 4.98 -3.64 -13.71
N LEU A 41 4.99 -4.87 -14.24
CA LEU A 41 3.95 -5.85 -13.93
C LEU A 41 3.95 -6.20 -12.43
N LYS A 42 5.11 -6.55 -11.86
CA LYS A 42 5.27 -6.84 -10.42
C LYS A 42 4.83 -5.66 -9.54
N ILE A 43 5.05 -4.41 -9.94
CA ILE A 43 4.58 -3.24 -9.20
C ILE A 43 3.06 -3.23 -9.11
N VAL A 44 2.35 -3.42 -10.24
CA VAL A 44 0.88 -3.45 -10.26
C VAL A 44 0.34 -4.65 -9.48
N GLU A 45 0.96 -5.83 -9.61
CA GLU A 45 0.62 -7.03 -8.83
C GLU A 45 0.74 -6.78 -7.32
N SER A 46 1.81 -6.13 -6.88
CA SER A 46 2.01 -5.79 -5.48
C SER A 46 0.97 -4.78 -4.95
N GLY A 47 0.48 -3.89 -5.82
CA GLY A 47 -0.63 -2.99 -5.53
C GLY A 47 -1.95 -3.74 -5.32
N VAL A 48 -2.25 -4.71 -6.19
CA VAL A 48 -3.41 -5.62 -6.01
C VAL A 48 -3.28 -6.39 -4.70
N LEU A 49 -2.10 -6.92 -4.38
CA LEU A 49 -1.82 -7.62 -3.13
C LEU A 49 -2.11 -6.72 -1.91
N ILE A 50 -1.63 -5.48 -1.93
CA ILE A 50 -1.94 -4.49 -0.87
C ILE A 50 -3.46 -4.28 -0.75
N LEU A 51 -4.17 -4.10 -1.86
CA LEU A 51 -5.63 -3.85 -1.83
C LEU A 51 -6.41 -5.05 -1.28
N ILE A 52 -6.02 -6.28 -1.61
CA ILE A 52 -6.61 -7.50 -1.07
C ILE A 52 -6.41 -7.57 0.45
N PHE A 53 -5.17 -7.42 0.92
CA PHE A 53 -4.89 -7.45 2.36
C PHE A 53 -5.53 -6.28 3.11
N ALA A 54 -5.59 -5.09 2.48
CA ALA A 54 -6.30 -3.94 3.00
C ALA A 54 -7.79 -4.22 3.18
N ALA A 55 -8.46 -4.87 2.22
CA ALA A 55 -9.87 -5.24 2.33
C ALA A 55 -10.11 -6.25 3.45
N ILE A 56 -9.24 -7.28 3.52
CA ILE A 56 -9.28 -8.32 4.56
C ILE A 56 -9.14 -7.68 5.94
N VAL A 57 -8.08 -6.91 6.20
CA VAL A 57 -7.88 -6.29 7.52
C VAL A 57 -8.97 -5.26 7.82
N SER A 58 -9.41 -4.47 6.83
CA SER A 58 -10.48 -3.48 6.97
C SER A 58 -11.84 -4.10 7.30
N TYR A 59 -12.02 -5.42 7.12
CA TYR A 59 -13.23 -6.11 7.56
C TYR A 59 -13.37 -6.15 9.09
N TRP A 60 -12.26 -6.24 9.83
CA TRP A 60 -12.26 -6.32 11.29
C TRP A 60 -11.69 -5.06 11.97
N TRP A 61 -10.82 -4.31 11.30
CA TRP A 61 -10.08 -3.21 11.94
C TRP A 61 -9.73 -2.08 10.98
N LYS A 62 -9.88 -0.83 11.45
CA LYS A 62 -9.65 0.39 10.65
C LYS A 62 -8.16 0.65 10.42
N ILE A 63 -7.52 -0.06 9.49
CA ILE A 63 -6.10 0.14 9.12
C ILE A 63 -5.90 1.40 8.27
N SER A 64 -4.72 2.02 8.37
CA SER A 64 -4.35 3.18 7.54
C SER A 64 -3.87 2.74 6.15
N LEU A 65 -4.74 2.84 5.14
CA LEU A 65 -4.42 2.53 3.74
C LEU A 65 -3.27 3.37 3.17
N HIS A 66 -3.18 4.63 3.60
CA HIS A 66 -2.14 5.55 3.12
C HIS A 66 -0.75 5.12 3.61
N LEU A 67 -0.65 4.71 4.88
CA LEU A 67 0.61 4.22 5.42
C LEU A 67 0.94 2.84 4.87
N MET A 68 -0.05 2.00 4.59
CA MET A 68 0.15 0.74 3.88
C MET A 68 0.75 0.94 2.49
N GLY A 69 0.28 1.94 1.74
CA GLY A 69 0.88 2.31 0.45
C GLY A 69 2.33 2.80 0.58
N LEU A 70 2.62 3.71 1.52
CA LEU A 70 3.98 4.21 1.73
C LEU A 70 4.95 3.14 2.27
N GLY A 71 4.45 2.24 3.12
CA GLY A 71 5.18 1.05 3.55
C GLY A 71 5.54 0.17 2.36
N GLY A 72 4.58 -0.10 1.48
CA GLY A 72 4.79 -0.85 0.24
C GLY A 72 5.83 -0.20 -0.68
N LEU A 73 5.74 1.12 -0.89
CA LEU A 73 6.75 1.87 -1.65
C LEU A 73 8.16 1.71 -1.05
N THR A 74 8.28 1.83 0.28
CA THR A 74 9.56 1.65 0.96
C THR A 74 10.08 0.22 0.81
N GLY A 75 9.21 -0.78 0.92
CA GLY A 75 9.55 -2.19 0.70
C GLY A 75 10.05 -2.45 -0.72
N PHE A 76 9.38 -1.91 -1.73
CA PHE A 76 9.81 -1.98 -3.13
C PHE A 76 11.19 -1.34 -3.34
N LEU A 77 11.43 -0.13 -2.80
CA LEU A 77 12.70 0.57 -2.96
C LEU A 77 13.85 -0.20 -2.29
N ILE A 78 13.65 -0.73 -1.08
CA ILE A 78 14.70 -1.50 -0.40
C ILE A 78 14.96 -2.83 -1.12
N ALA A 79 13.92 -3.55 -1.56
CA ALA A 79 14.11 -4.78 -2.35
C ALA A 79 14.84 -4.50 -3.67
N SER A 80 14.54 -3.37 -4.32
CA SER A 80 15.21 -2.94 -5.56
C SER A 80 16.68 -2.56 -5.33
N ALA A 81 17.00 -1.97 -4.17
CA ALA A 81 18.38 -1.69 -3.78
C ALA A 81 19.17 -3.00 -3.58
N ILE A 82 18.57 -4.01 -2.94
CA ILE A 82 19.20 -5.33 -2.71
C ILE A 82 19.49 -6.04 -4.04
N HIS A 83 18.56 -5.98 -5.00
CA HIS A 83 18.76 -6.54 -6.34
C HIS A 83 19.69 -5.71 -7.23
N ASN A 84 20.26 -4.60 -6.72
CA ASN A 84 21.15 -3.68 -7.44
C ASN A 84 20.55 -3.17 -8.77
N TYR A 85 19.22 -3.05 -8.86
CA TYR A 85 18.59 -2.50 -10.07
C TYR A 85 18.94 -1.03 -10.27
N PHE A 86 18.97 -0.24 -9.18
CA PHE A 86 19.26 1.20 -9.20
C PHE A 86 19.81 1.67 -7.84
N ASN A 87 20.60 2.75 -7.82
CA ASN A 87 20.96 3.42 -6.56
C ASN A 87 19.76 4.24 -6.04
N VAL A 88 18.96 3.60 -5.19
CA VAL A 88 17.71 4.18 -4.65
C VAL A 88 17.83 4.61 -3.19
N ILE A 89 19.03 4.65 -2.60
CA ILE A 89 19.21 4.93 -1.17
C ILE A 89 18.63 6.30 -0.78
N PHE A 90 18.82 7.30 -1.63
CA PHE A 90 18.24 8.63 -1.45
C PHE A 90 16.71 8.58 -1.45
N LEU A 91 16.11 7.81 -2.37
CA LEU A 91 14.66 7.64 -2.45
C LEU A 91 14.10 6.90 -1.22
N VAL A 92 14.84 5.94 -0.65
CA VAL A 92 14.45 5.26 0.60
C VAL A 92 14.36 6.26 1.75
N VAL A 93 15.37 7.14 1.90
CA VAL A 93 15.37 8.18 2.95
C VAL A 93 14.18 9.13 2.77
N VAL A 94 13.94 9.58 1.54
CA VAL A 94 12.81 10.46 1.22
C VAL A 94 11.47 9.77 1.52
N ALA A 95 11.29 8.52 1.10
CA ALA A 95 10.09 7.73 1.36
C ALA A 95 9.84 7.55 2.86
N PHE A 96 10.89 7.30 3.65
CA PHE A 96 10.80 7.16 5.10
C PHE A 96 10.40 8.48 5.78
N LEU A 97 10.99 9.62 5.38
CA LEU A 97 10.63 10.94 5.91
C LEU A 97 9.18 11.32 5.58
N ILE A 98 8.75 11.11 4.34
CA ILE A 98 7.36 11.33 3.91
C ILE A 98 6.40 10.46 4.72
N SER A 99 6.78 9.20 4.99
CA SER A 99 6.00 8.29 5.82
C SER A 99 5.86 8.80 7.25
N GLY A 100 6.93 9.34 7.84
CA GLY A 100 6.91 9.99 9.15
C GLY A 100 5.96 11.17 9.20
N PHE A 101 6.08 12.11 8.25
CA PHE A 101 5.18 13.28 8.19
C PHE A 101 3.72 12.88 8.00
N LEU A 102 3.45 11.91 7.12
CA LEU A 102 2.09 11.44 6.88
C LEU A 102 1.53 10.70 8.11
N ALA A 103 2.34 9.90 8.80
CA ALA A 103 1.96 9.27 10.06
C ALA A 103 1.57 10.32 11.11
N SER A 104 2.38 11.35 11.31
CA SER A 104 2.09 12.45 12.24
C SER A 104 0.79 13.17 11.88
N ALA A 105 0.56 13.48 10.60
CA ALA A 105 -0.67 14.11 10.15
C ALA A 105 -1.91 13.24 10.42
N ARG A 106 -1.82 11.92 10.20
CA ARG A 106 -2.93 10.99 10.43
C ARG A 106 -3.27 10.83 11.91
N LEU A 107 -2.27 10.88 12.79
CA LEU A 107 -2.48 10.85 14.24
C LEU A 107 -3.03 12.18 14.75
N LYS A 108 -2.53 13.31 14.24
CA LYS A 108 -3.02 14.65 14.61
C LYS A 108 -4.48 14.87 14.24
N ASN A 109 -4.93 14.35 13.09
CA ASN A 109 -6.33 14.44 12.67
C ASN A 109 -7.29 13.61 13.55
N GLY A 110 -6.78 12.75 14.45
CA GLY A 110 -7.60 11.98 15.40
C GLY A 110 -8.35 10.77 14.81
N ASP A 111 -8.38 10.63 13.48
CA ASP A 111 -9.12 9.54 12.81
C ASP A 111 -8.50 8.15 12.98
N HIS A 112 -7.21 8.08 13.33
CA HIS A 112 -6.47 6.83 13.47
C HIS A 112 -5.69 6.77 14.80
N LYS A 113 -5.60 5.55 15.36
CA LYS A 113 -4.73 5.23 16.49
C LYS A 113 -3.30 4.90 16.01
N PRO A 114 -2.26 5.08 16.85
CA PRO A 114 -0.88 4.71 16.50
C PRO A 114 -0.73 3.31 15.92
N ALA A 115 -1.41 2.32 16.52
CA ALA A 115 -1.40 0.95 16.02
C ALA A 115 -1.93 0.82 14.57
N GLN A 116 -2.95 1.57 14.19
CA GLN A 116 -3.53 1.52 12.83
C GLN A 116 -2.59 2.10 11.77
N VAL A 117 -1.77 3.07 12.19
CA VAL A 117 -0.78 3.75 11.34
C VAL A 117 0.46 2.85 11.17
N TYR A 118 1.02 2.35 12.28
CA TYR A 118 2.23 1.54 12.25
C TYR A 118 2.00 0.14 11.67
N VAL A 119 0.90 -0.53 12.02
CA VAL A 119 0.56 -1.82 11.41
C VAL A 119 0.26 -1.66 9.92
N GLY A 120 -0.39 -0.56 9.52
CA GLY A 120 -0.56 -0.19 8.11
C GLY A 120 0.78 -0.17 7.39
N TYR A 121 1.72 0.65 7.88
CA TYR A 121 3.05 0.78 7.30
C TYR A 121 3.83 -0.54 7.24
N LEU A 122 3.93 -1.26 8.36
CA LEU A 122 4.67 -2.51 8.45
C LEU A 122 4.07 -3.61 7.58
N LEU A 123 2.74 -3.73 7.53
CA LEU A 123 2.08 -4.72 6.69
C LEU A 123 2.34 -4.44 5.20
N GLY A 124 2.20 -3.19 4.77
CA GLY A 124 2.51 -2.79 3.39
C GLY A 124 3.97 -3.05 3.03
N PHE A 125 4.89 -2.67 3.92
CA PHE A 125 6.32 -2.93 3.77
C PHE A 125 6.58 -4.43 3.60
N SER A 126 6.16 -5.26 4.55
CA SER A 126 6.46 -6.70 4.54
C SER A 126 5.88 -7.41 3.33
N LEU A 127 4.66 -7.07 2.91
CA LEU A 127 4.02 -7.67 1.74
C LEU A 127 4.81 -7.39 0.47
N VAL A 128 5.11 -6.11 0.20
CA VAL A 128 5.80 -5.72 -1.04
C VAL A 128 7.26 -6.13 -1.01
N PHE A 129 7.95 -5.93 0.11
CA PHE A 129 9.35 -6.30 0.27
C PHE A 129 9.56 -7.80 0.01
N THR A 130 8.76 -8.65 0.64
CA THR A 130 8.86 -10.12 0.45
C THR A 130 8.47 -10.52 -0.96
N PHE A 131 7.41 -9.93 -1.53
CA PHE A 131 6.98 -10.22 -2.90
C PHE A 131 8.02 -9.84 -3.96
N PHE A 132 8.79 -8.77 -3.73
CA PHE A 132 9.85 -8.35 -4.66
C PHE A 132 11.15 -9.12 -4.48
N LEU A 133 11.42 -9.66 -3.27
CA LEU A 133 12.60 -10.49 -2.99
C LEU A 133 12.48 -11.92 -3.51
N LEU A 134 11.25 -12.44 -3.58
CA LEU A 134 10.93 -13.76 -4.17
C LEU A 134 10.75 -13.66 -5.69
#